data_AF-A0A0N4U499-F1
#
_entry.id   AF-A0A0N4U499-F1
#
_cell.length_a   1.000
_cell.length_b   1.000
_cell.length_c   1.000
_cell.angle_alpha   90.00
_cell.angle_beta   90.00
_cell.angle_gamma   90.00
#
_symmetry.space_group_name_H-M   'P 1'
#
loop_
_entity.id
_entity.type
_entity.pdbx_description
1 polymer ?
#
loop_
_entity_poly.entity_id
_entity_poly.type
_entity_poly.pdbx_seq_one_letter_code
_entity_poly.pdbx_strand_id
1 'polypeptide(L)'
;MISIGFTISHKLATFENWQKWYCGSDDETRRHSYKTIAEECPDVLDQFNECCWVHDQCYADQLGKINCDNHFCQCLDIIAMKAKHYDDCKMNAWWACFAVQVFGDHAYVASASQNRTMKTSTVTKKDTTTTNAPTVCVIDDEEVHEHYKMASNTCRDQKNEFTKCCEQHTMCHRNLSNNPKFCHKAFASCLIDHINEDNNSDSDCRKAAYLIYNELSGEGSDEPKECLQLKIACSAGHYFLHQRRLGLEFRRGVFQFDKLNGVLKDLLKFLCLPVPYINIPQKRPRI
;
A
#
# COMPACT_ATOMS: atom_id res chain seq x y z
N MET A 1 -44.78 -22.07 -32.54
CA MET A 1 -43.49 -22.62 -32.09
C MET A 1 -42.68 -21.47 -31.53
N ILE A 2 -42.68 -21.30 -30.20
CA ILE A 2 -41.98 -20.23 -29.50
C ILE A 2 -41.07 -20.93 -28.49
N SER A 3 -39.77 -20.90 -28.73
CA SER A 3 -38.76 -21.45 -27.82
C SER A 3 -38.09 -20.28 -27.11
N ILE A 4 -38.54 -19.98 -25.90
CA ILE A 4 -37.91 -19.00 -25.01
C ILE A 4 -37.02 -19.78 -24.04
N GLY A 5 -35.78 -20.02 -24.42
CA GLY A 5 -34.77 -20.61 -23.55
C GLY A 5 -34.08 -19.49 -22.75
N PHE A 6 -34.60 -19.18 -21.56
CA PHE A 6 -33.86 -18.39 -20.58
C PHE A 6 -33.01 -19.34 -19.73
N THR A 7 -31.70 -19.40 -20.02
CA THR A 7 -30.71 -20.05 -19.17
C THR A 7 -30.45 -19.19 -17.94
N ILE A 8 -31.21 -19.43 -16.87
CA ILE A 8 -30.89 -18.96 -15.51
C ILE A 8 -30.02 -20.05 -14.88
N SER A 9 -28.70 -19.93 -15.00
CA SER A 9 -27.75 -20.76 -14.25
C SER A 9 -26.43 -20.01 -14.14
N HIS A 10 -26.31 -19.08 -13.17
CA HIS A 10 -25.00 -18.62 -12.67
C HIS A 10 -24.95 -17.72 -11.42
N LYS A 11 -26.05 -17.32 -10.75
CA LYS A 11 -25.98 -16.30 -9.66
C LYS A 11 -26.67 -16.68 -8.33
N LEU A 12 -26.44 -17.90 -7.82
CA LEU A 12 -26.94 -18.34 -6.50
C LEU A 12 -25.85 -18.82 -5.52
N ALA A 13 -24.57 -18.67 -5.84
CA ALA A 13 -23.54 -18.46 -4.82
C ALA A 13 -23.47 -16.93 -4.68
N THR A 14 -23.85 -16.27 -3.58
CA THR A 14 -22.90 -15.88 -2.52
C THR A 14 -23.61 -15.08 -1.39
N PHE A 15 -24.84 -15.39 -0.96
CA PHE A 15 -25.44 -14.61 0.16
C PHE A 15 -25.04 -15.10 1.57
N GLU A 16 -24.29 -16.21 1.69
CA GLU A 16 -24.27 -16.98 2.94
C GLU A 16 -23.06 -16.85 3.87
N ASN A 17 -22.10 -15.92 3.67
CA ASN A 17 -21.12 -15.67 4.74
C ASN A 17 -20.35 -14.34 4.75
N TRP A 18 -21.00 -13.21 4.44
CA TRP A 18 -20.32 -11.90 4.60
C TRP A 18 -19.83 -11.65 6.05
N GLN A 19 -20.41 -12.34 7.03
CA GLN A 19 -19.96 -12.28 8.44
C GLN A 19 -18.55 -12.84 8.67
N LYS A 20 -18.03 -13.67 7.76
CA LYS A 20 -16.63 -14.16 7.77
C LYS A 20 -15.72 -13.35 6.85
N TRP A 21 -16.20 -12.25 6.31
CA TRP A 21 -15.41 -11.37 5.46
C TRP A 21 -14.54 -10.43 6.32
N TYR A 22 -13.23 -10.47 6.10
CA TYR A 22 -12.23 -9.74 6.87
C TYR A 22 -11.89 -8.38 6.26
N CYS A 23 -11.97 -8.23 4.93
CA CYS A 23 -11.56 -6.99 4.28
C CYS A 23 -12.48 -5.81 4.66
N GLY A 24 -11.99 -4.87 5.46
CA GLY A 24 -12.72 -3.66 5.85
C GLY A 24 -12.64 -3.40 7.36
N SER A 25 -12.69 -2.12 7.74
CA SER A 25 -12.51 -1.66 9.13
C SER A 25 -13.76 -1.79 10.00
N ASP A 26 -14.93 -1.80 9.38
CA ASP A 26 -16.24 -1.85 10.04
C ASP A 26 -17.26 -2.63 9.19
N ASP A 27 -18.46 -2.86 9.72
CA ASP A 27 -19.49 -3.65 9.04
C ASP A 27 -19.92 -3.08 7.68
N GLU A 28 -19.91 -1.75 7.52
CA GLU A 28 -20.32 -1.09 6.27
C GLU A 28 -19.26 -1.30 5.18
N THR A 29 -18.00 -1.01 5.51
CA THR A 29 -16.86 -1.19 4.61
C THR A 29 -16.64 -2.67 4.27
N ARG A 30 -16.81 -3.59 5.24
CA ARG A 30 -16.77 -5.04 5.01
C ARG A 30 -17.86 -5.52 4.08
N ARG A 31 -19.10 -5.04 4.29
CA ARG A 31 -20.21 -5.40 3.40
C ARG A 31 -19.99 -4.85 2.00
N HIS A 32 -19.46 -3.65 1.87
CA HIS A 32 -19.19 -3.04 0.58
C HIS A 32 -18.10 -3.81 -0.18
N SER A 33 -16.94 -4.03 0.45
CA SER A 33 -15.84 -4.78 -0.15
C SER A 33 -16.27 -6.20 -0.52
N TYR A 34 -17.03 -6.89 0.33
CA TYR A 34 -17.58 -8.21 0.02
C TYR A 34 -18.39 -8.20 -1.26
N LYS A 35 -19.33 -7.25 -1.40
CA LYS A 35 -20.18 -7.15 -2.59
C LYS A 35 -19.35 -6.91 -3.85
N THR A 36 -18.41 -5.97 -3.80
CA THR A 36 -17.56 -5.64 -4.94
C THR A 36 -16.72 -6.84 -5.38
N ILE A 37 -16.02 -7.50 -4.46
CA ILE A 37 -15.18 -8.66 -4.80
C ILE A 37 -16.02 -9.88 -5.20
N ALA A 38 -17.18 -10.10 -4.59
CA ALA A 38 -18.08 -11.18 -4.98
C ALA A 38 -18.68 -10.97 -6.39
N GLU A 39 -18.80 -9.72 -6.85
CA GLU A 39 -19.27 -9.39 -8.19
C GLU A 39 -18.13 -9.44 -9.23
N GLU A 40 -16.95 -8.91 -8.90
CA GLU A 40 -15.86 -8.67 -9.84
C GLU A 40 -14.78 -9.77 -9.83
N CYS A 41 -14.63 -10.50 -8.71
CA CYS A 41 -13.66 -11.59 -8.53
C CYS A 41 -14.29 -12.88 -7.95
N PRO A 42 -15.44 -13.37 -8.44
CA PRO A 42 -16.18 -14.44 -7.76
C PRO A 42 -15.40 -15.75 -7.61
N ASP A 43 -14.47 -16.03 -8.52
CA ASP A 43 -13.68 -17.26 -8.55
C ASP A 43 -12.46 -17.26 -7.62
N VAL A 44 -12.10 -16.10 -7.08
CA VAL A 44 -10.99 -15.94 -6.13
C VAL A 44 -11.40 -15.27 -4.82
N LEU A 45 -12.71 -15.24 -4.54
CA LEU A 45 -13.30 -14.54 -3.40
C LEU A 45 -12.69 -14.97 -2.06
N ASP A 46 -12.56 -16.28 -1.83
CA ASP A 46 -12.03 -16.83 -0.58
C ASP A 46 -10.54 -16.48 -0.39
N GLN A 47 -9.75 -16.54 -1.46
CA GLN A 47 -8.32 -16.21 -1.42
C GLN A 47 -8.09 -14.70 -1.25
N PHE A 48 -8.95 -13.87 -1.82
CA PHE A 48 -8.92 -12.42 -1.59
C PHE A 48 -9.20 -12.11 -0.11
N ASN A 49 -10.18 -12.78 0.48
CA ASN A 49 -10.50 -12.66 1.91
C ASN A 49 -9.34 -13.14 2.80
N GLU A 50 -8.66 -14.22 2.40
CA GLU A 50 -7.50 -14.76 3.11
C GLU A 50 -6.36 -13.74 3.18
N CYS A 51 -6.09 -12.99 2.09
CA CYS A 51 -5.11 -11.90 2.12
C CYS A 51 -5.44 -10.86 3.20
N CYS A 52 -6.72 -10.49 3.34
CA CYS A 52 -7.17 -9.53 4.36
C CYS A 52 -7.04 -10.08 5.77
N TRP A 53 -7.39 -11.36 5.98
CA TRP A 53 -7.20 -12.01 7.28
C TRP A 53 -5.73 -12.01 7.71
N VAL A 54 -4.81 -12.38 6.80
CA VAL A 54 -3.36 -12.35 7.07
C VAL A 54 -2.87 -10.93 7.36
N HIS A 55 -3.37 -9.92 6.64
CA HIS A 55 -3.04 -8.51 6.87
C HIS A 55 -3.49 -8.03 8.26
N ASP A 56 -4.74 -8.33 8.65
CA ASP A 56 -5.27 -8.01 9.97
C ASP A 56 -4.45 -8.67 11.09
N GLN A 57 -4.02 -9.93 10.92
CA GLN A 57 -3.12 -10.60 11.87
C GLN A 57 -1.75 -9.92 11.93
N CYS A 58 -1.17 -9.57 10.79
CA CYS A 58 0.10 -8.85 10.72
C CYS A 58 0.03 -7.50 11.45
N TYR A 59 -1.09 -6.78 11.28
CA TYR A 59 -1.40 -5.57 12.02
C TYR A 59 -1.51 -5.85 13.52
N ALA A 60 -2.33 -6.82 13.93
CA ALA A 60 -2.49 -7.18 15.34
C ALA A 60 -1.14 -7.53 16.00
N ASP A 61 -0.30 -8.30 15.31
CA ASP A 61 1.04 -8.71 15.76
C ASP A 61 2.08 -7.59 15.68
N GLN A 62 1.72 -6.42 15.13
CA GLN A 62 2.53 -5.23 15.04
C GLN A 62 3.87 -5.49 14.33
N LEU A 63 3.83 -6.23 13.22
CA LEU A 63 5.02 -6.61 12.44
C LEU A 63 5.52 -5.51 11.49
N GLY A 64 5.14 -4.25 11.75
CA GLY A 64 5.45 -3.08 10.93
C GLY A 64 4.42 -2.84 9.82
N LYS A 65 3.83 -1.65 9.78
CA LYS A 65 2.77 -1.31 8.81
C LYS A 65 3.21 -1.51 7.37
N ILE A 66 4.33 -0.91 6.95
CA ILE A 66 4.85 -1.07 5.58
C ILE A 66 4.99 -2.56 5.22
N ASN A 67 5.58 -3.34 6.12
CA ASN A 67 5.79 -4.77 5.90
C ASN A 67 4.45 -5.52 5.70
N CYS A 68 3.47 -5.24 6.56
CA CYS A 68 2.13 -5.81 6.44
C CYS A 68 1.44 -5.37 5.14
N ASP A 69 1.40 -4.07 4.85
CA ASP A 69 0.76 -3.50 3.66
C ASP A 69 1.37 -4.07 2.38
N ASN A 70 2.70 -4.19 2.33
CA ASN A 70 3.38 -4.69 1.15
C ASN A 70 3.12 -6.19 0.92
N HIS A 71 3.11 -7.02 1.97
CA HIS A 71 2.71 -8.43 1.85
C HIS A 71 1.24 -8.58 1.43
N PHE A 72 0.37 -7.72 1.95
CA PHE A 72 -1.03 -7.68 1.53
C PHE A 72 -1.16 -7.33 0.04
N CYS A 73 -0.50 -6.26 -0.42
CA CYS A 73 -0.48 -5.87 -1.83
C CYS A 73 0.01 -6.99 -2.75
N GLN A 74 1.07 -7.70 -2.35
CA GLN A 74 1.58 -8.85 -3.11
C GLN A 74 0.59 -10.00 -3.16
N CYS A 75 -0.02 -10.33 -2.02
CA CYS A 75 -1.04 -11.37 -1.93
C CYS A 75 -2.17 -11.07 -2.91
N LEU A 76 -2.72 -9.85 -2.86
CA LEU A 76 -3.78 -9.42 -3.76
C LEU A 76 -3.39 -9.46 -5.23
N ASP A 77 -2.15 -9.09 -5.57
CA ASP A 77 -1.65 -9.15 -6.95
C ASP A 77 -1.63 -10.59 -7.49
N ILE A 78 -1.08 -11.53 -6.71
CA ILE A 78 -1.03 -12.95 -7.06
C ILE A 78 -2.45 -13.53 -7.22
N ILE A 79 -3.39 -13.11 -6.38
CA ILE A 79 -4.78 -13.56 -6.44
C ILE A 79 -5.49 -12.97 -7.67
N ALA A 80 -5.31 -11.69 -7.97
CA ALA A 80 -5.88 -11.05 -9.15
C ALA A 80 -5.42 -11.72 -10.44
N MET A 81 -4.14 -12.09 -10.55
CA MET A 81 -3.59 -12.83 -11.70
C MET A 81 -4.27 -14.19 -11.97
N LYS A 82 -4.90 -14.79 -10.97
CA LYS A 82 -5.61 -16.09 -11.08
C LYS A 82 -7.08 -15.93 -11.42
N ALA A 83 -7.63 -14.71 -11.33
CA ALA A 83 -9.05 -14.46 -11.54
C ALA A 83 -9.45 -14.58 -13.01
N LYS A 84 -10.64 -15.12 -13.27
CA LYS A 84 -11.24 -15.14 -14.62
C LYS A 84 -11.47 -13.73 -15.16
N HIS A 85 -11.81 -12.79 -14.29
CA HIS A 85 -11.99 -11.37 -14.57
C HIS A 85 -10.76 -10.58 -14.11
N TYR A 86 -9.60 -10.87 -14.72
CA TYR A 86 -8.30 -10.31 -14.31
C TYR A 86 -8.32 -8.79 -14.17
N ASP A 87 -8.81 -8.04 -15.16
CA ASP A 87 -8.72 -6.57 -15.17
C ASP A 87 -9.53 -5.94 -14.02
N ASP A 88 -10.76 -6.39 -13.82
CA ASP A 88 -11.63 -5.93 -12.73
C ASP A 88 -11.02 -6.31 -11.37
N CYS A 89 -10.53 -7.54 -11.25
CA CYS A 89 -9.94 -8.00 -10.00
C CYS A 89 -8.63 -7.29 -9.67
N LYS A 90 -7.80 -7.03 -10.67
CA LYS A 90 -6.55 -6.29 -10.55
C LYS A 90 -6.80 -4.84 -10.13
N MET A 91 -7.85 -4.21 -10.65
CA MET A 91 -8.25 -2.86 -10.24
C MET A 91 -8.65 -2.82 -8.76
N ASN A 92 -9.44 -3.78 -8.28
CA ASN A 92 -9.77 -3.88 -6.85
C ASN A 92 -8.57 -4.16 -5.97
N ALA A 93 -7.71 -5.09 -6.40
CA ALA A 93 -6.46 -5.39 -5.70
C ALA A 93 -5.59 -4.14 -5.55
N TRP A 94 -5.49 -3.34 -6.62
CA TRP A 94 -4.76 -2.07 -6.61
C TRP A 94 -5.39 -1.05 -5.65
N TRP A 95 -6.72 -0.86 -5.68
CA TRP A 95 -7.40 0.07 -4.76
C TRP A 95 -7.29 -0.35 -3.30
N ALA A 96 -7.41 -1.65 -3.01
CA ALA A 96 -7.25 -2.17 -1.66
C ALA A 96 -5.82 -1.95 -1.15
N CYS A 97 -4.81 -2.24 -1.98
CA CYS A 97 -3.41 -1.97 -1.69
C CYS A 97 -3.16 -0.48 -1.42
N PHE A 98 -3.65 0.40 -2.30
CA PHE A 98 -3.55 1.85 -2.14
C PHE A 98 -4.20 2.31 -0.83
N ALA A 99 -5.38 1.80 -0.50
CA ALA A 99 -6.12 2.19 0.69
C ALA A 99 -5.37 1.86 1.99
N VAL A 100 -4.77 0.68 2.11
CA VAL A 100 -4.00 0.34 3.33
C VAL A 100 -2.70 1.13 3.42
N GLN A 101 -2.03 1.36 2.29
CA GLN A 101 -0.79 2.13 2.29
C GLN A 101 -1.03 3.59 2.72
N VAL A 102 -2.11 4.22 2.24
CA VAL A 102 -2.41 5.64 2.50
C VAL A 102 -3.21 5.88 3.77
N PHE A 103 -4.15 4.99 4.13
CA PHE A 103 -5.08 5.19 5.25
C PHE A 103 -4.93 4.17 6.38
N GLY A 104 -4.01 3.20 6.25
CA GLY A 104 -3.86 2.11 7.20
C GLY A 104 -3.25 2.50 8.55
N ASP A 105 -2.71 3.71 8.72
CA ASP A 105 -1.99 4.11 9.96
C ASP A 105 -2.89 3.99 11.20
N HIS A 106 -4.12 4.49 11.10
CA HIS A 106 -5.09 4.40 12.19
C HIS A 106 -5.47 2.95 12.50
N ALA A 107 -5.69 2.13 11.47
CA ALA A 107 -6.03 0.72 11.64
C ALA A 107 -4.88 -0.07 12.26
N TYR A 108 -3.64 0.20 11.83
CA TYR A 108 -2.43 -0.39 12.38
C TYR A 108 -2.28 -0.06 13.86
N VAL A 109 -2.35 1.22 14.25
CA VAL A 109 -2.25 1.65 15.65
C VAL A 109 -3.40 1.08 16.50
N ALA A 110 -4.63 1.06 15.98
CA ALA A 110 -5.78 0.53 16.69
C ALA A 110 -5.66 -0.98 16.97
N SER A 111 -5.10 -1.75 16.04
CA SER A 111 -4.93 -3.21 16.19
C SER A 111 -4.00 -3.59 17.36
N ALA A 112 -3.05 -2.72 17.72
CA ALA A 112 -2.16 -2.92 18.86
C ALA A 112 -2.91 -3.05 20.20
N SER A 113 -4.09 -2.45 20.31
CA SER A 113 -4.91 -2.49 21.53
C SER A 113 -5.63 -3.84 21.69
N GLN A 114 -5.98 -4.50 20.59
CA GLN A 114 -6.72 -5.77 20.61
C GLN A 114 -5.86 -6.88 21.24
N ASN A 115 -4.55 -6.88 20.97
CA ASN A 115 -3.59 -7.83 21.54
C ASN A 115 -3.29 -7.61 23.04
N ARG A 116 -3.62 -6.45 23.62
CA ARG A 116 -3.44 -6.22 25.08
C ARG A 116 -4.50 -6.91 25.92
N THR A 117 -5.66 -7.19 25.36
CA THR A 117 -6.79 -7.76 26.11
C THR A 117 -6.67 -9.27 26.33
N MET A 118 -5.85 -9.99 25.56
CA MET A 118 -5.59 -11.42 25.74
C MET A 118 -4.29 -11.74 26.48
N LYS A 119 -3.37 -10.78 26.65
CA LYS A 119 -2.03 -11.02 27.23
C LYS A 119 -1.87 -10.70 28.72
N THR A 120 -2.95 -10.46 29.47
CA THR A 120 -2.91 -10.24 30.94
C THR A 120 -2.83 -11.56 31.73
N SER A 121 -1.89 -12.43 31.36
CA SER A 121 -1.49 -13.60 32.15
C SER A 121 0.03 -13.67 32.20
N THR A 122 0.58 -12.98 33.20
CA THR A 122 1.80 -13.32 33.94
C THR A 122 2.92 -14.02 33.15
N VAL A 123 3.75 -13.23 32.46
CA VAL A 123 5.16 -13.59 32.22
C VAL A 123 6.04 -12.42 32.62
N THR A 124 6.56 -12.50 33.84
CA THR A 124 7.72 -11.75 34.31
C THR A 124 8.96 -12.24 33.56
N LYS A 125 9.42 -11.54 32.52
CA LYS A 125 10.78 -11.67 31.96
C LYS A 125 11.26 -10.29 31.54
N LYS A 126 11.85 -9.55 32.49
CA LYS A 126 13.30 -9.46 32.72
C LYS A 126 13.97 -8.58 31.65
N ASP A 127 14.02 -7.29 31.97
CA ASP A 127 14.98 -6.34 31.43
C ASP A 127 16.34 -7.02 31.32
N THR A 128 16.81 -7.17 30.09
CA THR A 128 18.22 -7.45 29.83
C THR A 128 18.74 -6.29 29.01
N THR A 129 19.07 -5.21 29.72
CA THR A 129 20.02 -4.21 29.27
C THR A 129 21.32 -4.93 28.94
N THR A 130 21.56 -5.21 27.65
CA THR A 130 22.88 -5.66 27.18
C THR A 130 23.49 -4.54 26.36
N THR A 131 24.49 -3.96 26.99
CA THR A 131 25.48 -3.01 26.49
C THR A 131 26.32 -3.60 25.34
N ASN A 132 26.60 -2.75 24.35
CA ASN A 132 27.86 -2.67 23.58
C ASN A 132 28.16 -3.71 22.47
N ALA A 133 27.69 -3.44 21.25
CA ALA A 133 28.47 -3.28 20.01
C ALA A 133 27.50 -2.92 18.86
N PRO A 134 27.83 -2.03 17.91
CA PRO A 134 26.95 -1.79 16.77
C PRO A 134 26.95 -3.04 15.90
N THR A 135 25.83 -3.76 15.86
CA THR A 135 25.59 -4.82 14.87
C THR A 135 25.65 -4.17 13.50
N VAL A 136 26.75 -4.37 12.78
CA VAL A 136 26.86 -3.94 11.39
C VAL A 136 25.89 -4.81 10.59
N CYS A 137 24.80 -4.22 10.13
CA CYS A 137 23.92 -4.91 9.20
C CYS A 137 24.67 -5.21 7.89
N VAL A 138 24.52 -6.44 7.40
CA VAL A 138 25.13 -6.94 6.17
C VAL A 138 24.02 -7.16 5.15
N ILE A 139 24.04 -6.38 4.07
CA ILE A 139 23.15 -6.57 2.92
C ILE A 139 23.98 -7.23 1.82
N ASP A 140 23.49 -8.36 1.29
CA ASP A 140 24.18 -9.11 0.24
C ASP A 140 24.18 -8.36 -1.12
N ASP A 141 23.20 -7.48 -1.33
CA ASP A 141 23.11 -6.62 -2.50
C ASP A 141 24.02 -5.38 -2.35
N GLU A 142 25.04 -5.28 -3.21
CA GLU A 142 26.05 -4.22 -3.15
C GLU A 142 25.46 -2.82 -3.36
N GLU A 143 24.45 -2.69 -4.25
CA GLU A 143 23.79 -1.42 -4.51
C GLU A 143 23.08 -0.94 -3.24
N VAL A 144 22.23 -1.77 -2.65
CA VAL A 144 21.49 -1.38 -1.43
C VAL A 144 22.44 -1.17 -0.24
N HIS A 145 23.53 -1.94 -0.16
CA HIS A 145 24.53 -1.78 0.90
C HIS A 145 25.20 -0.40 0.86
N GLU A 146 25.53 0.13 -0.31
CA GLU A 146 26.09 1.48 -0.45
C GLU A 146 25.06 2.56 -0.08
N HIS A 147 23.80 2.40 -0.47
CA HIS A 147 22.73 3.31 -0.04
C HIS A 147 22.54 3.30 1.49
N TYR A 148 22.61 2.13 2.13
CA TYR A 148 22.58 2.02 3.60
C TYR A 148 23.75 2.75 4.27
N LYS A 149 24.98 2.61 3.73
CA LYS A 149 26.15 3.34 4.23
C LYS A 149 25.97 4.84 4.09
N MET A 150 25.51 5.30 2.92
CA MET A 150 25.22 6.71 2.66
C MET A 150 24.21 7.25 3.67
N ALA A 151 23.09 6.56 3.86
CA ALA A 151 22.05 6.92 4.82
C ALA A 151 22.61 6.99 6.24
N SER A 152 23.29 5.95 6.70
CA SER A 152 23.81 5.84 8.07
C SER A 152 24.91 6.86 8.39
N ASN A 153 25.72 7.24 7.39
CA ASN A 153 26.78 8.24 7.55
C ASN A 153 26.23 9.66 7.57
N THR A 154 25.19 9.91 6.77
CA THR A 154 24.53 11.23 6.68
C THR A 154 23.60 11.46 7.87
N CYS A 155 22.81 10.46 8.23
CA CYS A 155 21.82 10.48 9.30
C CYS A 155 22.34 9.78 10.56
N ARG A 156 23.42 10.30 11.16
CA ARG A 156 24.09 9.61 12.28
C ARG A 156 23.15 9.31 13.45
N ASP A 157 22.22 10.22 13.74
CA ASP A 157 21.26 10.09 14.85
C ASP A 157 20.20 9.01 14.58
N GLN A 158 19.94 8.69 13.30
CA GLN A 158 18.98 7.68 12.86
C GLN A 158 19.62 6.31 12.59
N LYS A 159 20.92 6.14 12.84
CA LYS A 159 21.67 4.93 12.50
C LYS A 159 21.06 3.65 13.07
N ASN A 160 20.56 3.69 14.31
CA ASN A 160 19.93 2.52 14.93
C ASN A 160 18.61 2.14 14.24
N GLU A 161 17.80 3.13 13.86
CA GLU A 161 16.54 2.91 13.13
C GLU A 161 16.82 2.40 11.71
N PHE A 162 17.81 2.97 11.02
CA PHE A 162 18.24 2.48 9.70
C PHE A 162 18.83 1.07 9.74
N THR A 163 19.45 0.68 10.85
CA THR A 163 19.90 -0.71 11.06
C THR A 163 18.70 -1.66 11.07
N LYS A 164 17.56 -1.27 11.65
CA LYS A 164 16.32 -2.07 11.60
C LYS A 164 15.78 -2.21 10.18
N CYS A 165 15.78 -1.12 9.39
CA CYS A 165 15.40 -1.19 7.97
C CYS A 165 16.31 -2.15 7.19
N CYS A 166 17.60 -2.11 7.48
CA CYS A 166 18.60 -2.98 6.86
C CYS A 166 18.40 -4.46 7.26
N GLU A 167 18.07 -4.75 8.51
CA GLU A 167 17.72 -6.10 8.98
C GLU A 167 16.44 -6.61 8.28
N GLN A 168 15.42 -5.75 8.16
CA GLN A 168 14.19 -6.06 7.43
C GLN A 168 14.47 -6.36 5.95
N HIS A 169 15.34 -5.59 5.29
CA HIS A 169 15.78 -5.85 3.92
C HIS A 169 16.41 -7.23 3.80
N THR A 170 17.32 -7.56 4.71
CA THR A 170 18.02 -8.86 4.72
C THR A 170 17.04 -10.02 4.91
N MET A 171 16.04 -9.85 5.78
CA MET A 171 14.96 -10.83 5.97
C MET A 171 14.08 -10.95 4.72
N CYS A 172 13.71 -9.82 4.11
CA CYS A 172 12.94 -9.79 2.87
C CYS A 172 13.66 -10.57 1.76
N HIS A 173 14.96 -10.32 1.57
CA HIS A 173 15.74 -10.99 0.53
C HIS A 173 15.84 -12.50 0.74
N ARG A 174 15.95 -12.95 2.00
CA ARG A 174 15.98 -14.39 2.35
C ARG A 174 14.64 -15.08 2.09
N ASN A 175 13.53 -14.39 2.30
CA ASN A 175 12.19 -14.97 2.18
C ASN A 175 11.63 -14.86 0.75
N LEU A 176 11.99 -13.81 0.00
CA LEU A 176 11.39 -13.45 -1.28
C LEU A 176 12.44 -13.45 -2.42
N SER A 177 13.13 -14.59 -2.60
CA SER A 177 14.25 -14.72 -3.56
C SER A 177 13.94 -14.31 -5.01
N ASN A 178 12.66 -14.20 -5.37
CA ASN A 178 12.23 -14.00 -6.74
C ASN A 178 11.97 -12.52 -7.11
N ASN A 179 12.09 -11.56 -6.18
CA ASN A 179 11.89 -10.14 -6.51
C ASN A 179 12.73 -9.18 -5.64
N PRO A 180 14.05 -9.03 -5.92
CA PRO A 180 14.93 -8.16 -5.12
C PRO A 180 14.47 -6.70 -5.12
N LYS A 181 13.95 -6.20 -6.25
CA LYS A 181 13.44 -4.81 -6.38
C LYS A 181 12.40 -4.46 -5.33
N PHE A 182 11.57 -5.42 -4.95
CA PHE A 182 10.58 -5.21 -3.90
C PHE A 182 11.24 -4.97 -2.54
N CYS A 183 12.25 -5.76 -2.18
CA CYS A 183 12.99 -5.55 -0.95
C CYS A 183 13.72 -4.20 -0.96
N HIS A 184 14.29 -3.80 -2.09
CA HIS A 184 14.96 -2.51 -2.25
C HIS A 184 13.99 -1.34 -2.01
N LYS A 185 12.78 -1.41 -2.60
CA LYS A 185 11.72 -0.42 -2.37
C LYS A 185 11.28 -0.39 -0.92
N ALA A 186 11.04 -1.55 -0.29
CA ALA A 186 10.64 -1.62 1.11
C ALA A 186 11.71 -1.05 2.06
N PHE A 187 12.98 -1.31 1.78
CA PHE A 187 14.10 -0.71 2.50
C PHE A 187 14.06 0.81 2.38
N ALA A 188 13.91 1.34 1.17
CA ALA A 188 13.91 2.77 0.96
C ALA A 188 12.70 3.47 1.59
N SER A 189 11.51 2.86 1.54
CA SER A 189 10.33 3.34 2.27
C SER A 189 10.57 3.40 3.78
N CYS A 190 11.17 2.36 4.36
CA CYS A 190 11.49 2.32 5.80
C CYS A 190 12.41 3.47 6.22
N LEU A 191 13.41 3.83 5.39
CA LEU A 191 14.27 4.99 5.66
C LEU A 191 13.48 6.30 5.71
N ILE A 192 12.55 6.49 4.76
CA ILE A 192 11.71 7.70 4.68
C ILE A 192 10.78 7.81 5.88
N ASP A 193 10.17 6.71 6.30
CA ASP A 193 9.25 6.69 7.45
C ASP A 193 9.95 7.19 8.73
N HIS A 194 11.13 6.65 9.05
CA HIS A 194 11.87 7.09 10.24
C HIS A 194 12.28 8.57 10.18
N ILE A 195 12.57 9.08 8.99
CA ILE A 195 12.89 10.50 8.80
C ILE A 195 11.67 11.40 8.96
N ASN A 196 10.51 10.95 8.50
CA ASN A 196 9.27 11.69 8.64
C ASN A 196 8.75 11.67 10.07
N GLU A 197 9.00 10.59 10.83
CA GLU A 197 8.74 10.52 12.26
C GLU A 197 9.66 11.44 13.07
N ASP A 198 10.91 11.63 12.63
CA ASP A 198 11.86 12.55 13.26
C ASP A 198 11.72 14.00 12.74
N ASN A 199 10.91 14.77 13.46
CA ASN A 199 10.77 16.21 13.23
C ASN A 199 12.11 16.96 13.27
N ASN A 200 13.14 16.44 13.96
CA ASN A 200 14.44 17.09 14.11
C ASN A 200 15.49 16.60 13.11
N SER A 201 15.15 15.70 12.18
CA SER A 201 16.15 15.15 11.28
C SER A 201 16.81 16.25 10.44
N ASP A 202 18.14 16.19 10.31
CA ASP A 202 18.90 17.14 9.50
C ASP A 202 18.36 17.22 8.06
N SER A 203 18.33 18.41 7.47
CA SER A 203 17.92 18.63 6.08
C SER A 203 18.71 17.77 5.09
N ASP A 204 19.99 17.52 5.37
CA ASP A 204 20.83 16.69 4.53
C ASP A 204 20.51 15.19 4.70
N CYS A 205 20.12 14.79 5.91
CA CYS A 205 19.58 13.46 6.15
C CYS A 205 18.29 13.20 5.35
N ARG A 206 17.34 14.16 5.37
CA ARG A 206 16.10 14.06 4.58
C ARG A 206 16.41 13.91 3.10
N LYS A 207 17.27 14.78 2.54
CA LYS A 207 17.67 14.72 1.13
C LYS A 207 18.30 13.38 0.77
N ALA A 208 19.21 12.86 1.60
CA ALA A 208 19.89 11.60 1.34
C ALA A 208 18.89 10.44 1.23
N ALA A 209 17.93 10.33 2.15
CA ALA A 209 16.95 9.25 2.06
C ALA A 209 15.97 9.40 0.90
N TYR A 210 15.55 10.62 0.55
CA TYR A 210 14.72 10.82 -0.65
C TYR A 210 15.48 10.47 -1.93
N LEU A 211 16.79 10.74 -2.00
CA LEU A 211 17.62 10.31 -3.12
C LEU A 211 17.65 8.77 -3.21
N ILE A 212 17.94 8.09 -2.10
CA ILE A 212 17.94 6.62 -2.01
C ILE A 212 16.58 6.04 -2.43
N TYR A 213 15.49 6.66 -1.97
CA TYR A 213 14.13 6.24 -2.35
C TYR A 213 13.89 6.31 -3.84
N ASN A 214 14.28 7.41 -4.50
CA ASN A 214 14.09 7.56 -5.94
C ASN A 214 14.95 6.56 -6.74
N GLU A 215 16.20 6.35 -6.31
CA GLU A 215 17.13 5.44 -6.95
C GLU A 215 16.64 3.98 -6.85
N LEU A 216 16.30 3.52 -5.64
CA LEU A 216 15.88 2.14 -5.39
C LEU A 216 14.44 1.82 -5.81
N SER A 217 13.54 2.80 -5.83
CA SER A 217 12.15 2.56 -6.27
C SER A 217 12.02 2.42 -7.79
N GLY A 218 13.05 2.80 -8.55
CA GLY A 218 12.99 2.83 -10.02
C GLY A 218 11.99 3.86 -10.56
N GLU A 219 11.56 4.82 -9.73
CA GLU A 219 10.72 5.95 -10.13
C GLU A 219 11.61 7.01 -10.81
N GLY A 220 12.13 6.64 -11.99
CA GLY A 220 12.93 7.51 -12.84
C GLY A 220 12.08 8.60 -13.49
N SER A 221 12.41 9.85 -13.17
CA SER A 221 12.31 11.13 -13.94
C SER A 221 11.05 11.55 -14.73
N ASP A 222 10.04 10.72 -14.95
CA ASP A 222 8.85 11.08 -15.75
C ASP A 222 7.66 11.55 -14.90
N GLU A 223 7.74 11.50 -13.57
CA GLU A 223 6.69 12.03 -12.70
C GLU A 223 6.86 13.56 -12.54
N PRO A 224 5.81 14.38 -12.81
CA PRO A 224 5.88 15.81 -12.62
C PRO A 224 6.30 16.15 -11.19
N LYS A 225 7.29 17.04 -11.02
CA LYS A 225 7.77 17.51 -9.71
C LYS A 225 6.63 17.98 -8.78
N GLU A 226 5.52 18.42 -9.36
CA GLU A 226 4.29 18.84 -8.68
C GLU A 226 3.57 17.67 -7.97
N CYS A 227 3.59 16.46 -8.54
CA CYS A 227 3.05 15.25 -7.91
C CYS A 227 3.93 14.77 -6.76
N LEU A 228 5.25 14.85 -6.91
CA LEU A 228 6.19 14.54 -5.83
C LEU A 228 5.98 15.48 -4.64
N GLN A 229 5.80 16.78 -4.88
CA GLN A 229 5.47 17.73 -3.82
C GLN A 229 4.11 17.45 -3.16
N LEU A 230 3.12 16.97 -3.92
CA LEU A 230 1.81 16.62 -3.37
C LEU A 230 1.87 15.34 -2.53
N LYS A 231 2.63 14.32 -2.96
CA LYS A 231 2.93 13.11 -2.18
C LYS A 231 3.66 13.45 -0.88
N ILE A 232 4.64 14.36 -0.94
CA ILE A 232 5.34 14.89 0.24
C ILE A 232 4.39 15.68 1.15
N ALA A 233 3.49 16.51 0.59
CA ALA A 233 2.53 17.29 1.37
C ALA A 233 1.46 16.42 2.04
N CYS A 234 1.05 15.32 1.41
CA CYS A 234 0.13 14.33 1.98
C CYS A 234 0.80 13.50 3.09
N SER A 235 2.06 13.10 2.91
CA SER A 235 2.83 12.34 3.93
C SER A 235 3.27 13.20 5.11
N ALA A 236 3.49 14.51 4.91
CA ALA A 236 3.90 15.44 5.97
C ALA A 236 2.73 16.00 6.83
N GLY A 237 1.53 15.42 6.79
CA GLY A 237 0.45 15.79 7.72
C GLY A 237 0.00 17.26 7.67
N HIS A 238 0.18 17.96 6.54
CA HIS A 238 -0.04 19.40 6.42
C HIS A 238 -1.38 19.80 5.74
N TYR A 239 -2.46 19.03 5.96
CA TYR A 239 -3.79 19.33 5.42
C TYR A 239 -4.80 19.75 6.50
N PHE A 240 -4.52 20.90 7.13
CA PHE A 240 -5.54 21.81 7.66
C PHE A 240 -5.05 23.24 7.34
N LEU A 241 -5.85 24.03 6.60
CA LEU A 241 -5.66 25.47 6.32
C LEU A 241 -4.80 25.91 5.10
N HIS A 242 -5.16 25.58 3.86
CA HIS A 242 -4.73 26.43 2.72
C HIS A 242 -5.64 26.46 1.46
N GLN A 243 -6.96 26.21 1.58
CA GLN A 243 -7.86 26.17 0.41
C GLN A 243 -8.68 27.47 0.14
N ARG A 244 -8.20 28.67 0.53
CA ARG A 244 -8.92 29.93 0.25
C ARG A 244 -8.20 30.99 -0.60
N ARG A 245 -7.03 30.71 -1.20
CA ARG A 245 -6.21 31.78 -1.80
C ARG A 245 -5.63 31.58 -3.21
N LEU A 246 -5.89 30.46 -3.90
CA LEU A 246 -5.35 30.22 -5.24
C LEU A 246 -6.48 30.00 -6.25
N GLY A 247 -7.02 31.10 -6.78
CA GLY A 247 -8.06 31.12 -7.82
C GLY A 247 -7.55 30.61 -9.17
N LEU A 248 -7.32 29.31 -9.29
CA LEU A 248 -6.97 28.65 -10.55
C LEU A 248 -8.23 28.09 -11.23
N GLU A 249 -8.71 28.80 -12.26
CA GLU A 249 -9.66 28.26 -13.23
C GLU A 249 -8.95 27.27 -14.17
N PHE A 250 -9.37 26.01 -14.20
CA PHE A 250 -9.02 25.07 -15.26
C PHE A 250 -10.21 24.85 -16.19
N ARG A 251 -10.10 25.33 -17.44
CA ARG A 251 -11.10 25.21 -18.50
C ARG A 251 -11.15 23.79 -19.10
N ARG A 252 -12.36 23.21 -19.04
CA ARG A 252 -13.02 22.21 -19.93
C ARG A 252 -12.16 21.20 -20.71
N GLY A 253 -12.22 19.95 -20.25
CA GLY A 253 -12.28 18.74 -21.09
C GLY A 253 -13.33 17.80 -20.48
N VAL A 254 -14.37 17.42 -21.24
CA VAL A 254 -15.53 16.66 -20.75
C VAL A 254 -15.28 15.16 -20.92
N PHE A 255 -15.25 14.41 -19.81
CA PHE A 255 -15.41 12.95 -19.79
C PHE A 255 -16.58 12.59 -18.87
N GLN A 256 -17.54 11.82 -19.37
CA GLN A 256 -18.71 11.36 -18.62
C GLN A 256 -18.31 10.23 -17.66
N PHE A 257 -18.30 10.55 -16.37
CA PHE A 257 -18.19 9.60 -15.26
C PHE A 257 -19.60 9.34 -14.71
N ASP A 258 -20.41 8.55 -15.42
CA ASP A 258 -21.82 8.32 -15.06
C ASP A 258 -22.03 7.09 -14.15
N LYS A 259 -20.96 6.53 -13.57
CA LYS A 259 -21.04 5.35 -12.67
C LYS A 259 -20.25 5.47 -11.35
N LEU A 260 -19.71 6.65 -11.03
CA LEU A 260 -18.86 6.86 -9.86
C LEU A 260 -19.55 7.78 -8.85
N ASN A 261 -19.84 7.26 -7.65
CA ASN A 261 -20.44 8.01 -6.55
C ASN A 261 -19.60 9.26 -6.22
N GLY A 262 -20.27 10.37 -5.88
CA GLY A 262 -19.67 11.71 -5.80
C GLY A 262 -18.38 11.83 -4.98
N VAL A 263 -18.23 11.02 -3.92
CA VAL A 263 -17.03 10.99 -3.08
C VAL A 263 -15.80 10.50 -3.84
N LEU A 264 -15.95 9.49 -4.71
CA LEU A 264 -14.86 8.92 -5.49
C LEU A 264 -14.47 9.84 -6.66
N LYS A 265 -15.40 10.65 -7.17
CA LYS A 265 -15.15 11.67 -8.20
C LYS A 265 -14.32 12.84 -7.67
N ASP A 266 -14.50 13.20 -6.40
CA ASP A 266 -13.68 14.23 -5.76
C ASP A 266 -12.32 13.66 -5.35
N LEU A 267 -12.26 12.45 -4.79
CA LEU A 267 -10.99 11.73 -4.55
C LEU A 267 -10.13 11.58 -5.81
N LEU A 268 -10.71 11.17 -6.94
CA LEU A 268 -9.99 11.03 -8.20
C LEU A 268 -9.44 12.35 -8.76
N LYS A 269 -10.07 13.49 -8.46
CA LYS A 269 -9.52 14.82 -8.79
C LYS A 269 -8.34 15.20 -7.91
N PHE A 270 -8.23 14.64 -6.71
CA PHE A 270 -7.13 14.91 -5.77
C PHE A 270 -5.90 14.02 -5.99
N LEU A 271 -6.04 12.88 -6.66
CA LEU A 271 -5.04 11.81 -6.63
C LEU A 271 -4.00 11.79 -7.78
N CYS A 272 -4.02 12.75 -8.72
CA CYS A 272 -3.01 12.86 -9.79
C CYS A 272 -2.64 11.54 -10.50
N LEU A 273 -3.57 10.59 -10.62
CA LEU A 273 -3.25 9.28 -11.20
C LEU A 273 -3.13 9.39 -12.73
N PRO A 274 -2.03 8.89 -13.34
CA PRO A 274 -1.98 8.71 -14.78
C PRO A 274 -3.01 7.64 -15.19
N VAL A 275 -3.94 8.03 -16.07
CA VAL A 275 -4.91 7.12 -16.67
C VAL A 275 -4.13 6.14 -17.58
N PRO A 276 -4.31 4.81 -17.46
CA PRO A 276 -3.68 3.89 -18.40
C PRO A 276 -4.19 4.18 -19.82
N TYR A 277 -3.25 4.36 -20.75
CA TYR A 277 -3.54 4.62 -22.15
C TYR A 277 -4.19 3.38 -22.78
N ILE A 278 -5.52 3.32 -22.81
CA ILE A 278 -6.23 2.30 -23.59
C ILE A 278 -6.23 2.77 -25.06
N ASN A 279 -5.45 2.09 -25.89
CA ASN A 279 -5.49 2.27 -27.34
C ASN A 279 -6.86 1.82 -27.87
N ILE A 280 -7.75 2.77 -28.14
CA ILE A 280 -9.01 2.51 -28.86
C ILE A 280 -8.69 2.41 -30.35
N PRO A 281 -9.01 1.30 -31.05
CA PRO A 281 -8.78 1.21 -32.48
C PRO A 281 -9.67 2.24 -33.19
N GLN A 282 -9.05 3.18 -33.92
CA GLN A 282 -9.78 4.08 -34.79
C GLN A 282 -10.48 3.26 -35.90
N LYS A 283 -11.81 3.19 -35.84
CA LYS A 283 -12.63 2.78 -36.99
C LYS A 283 -12.41 3.79 -38.11
N ARG A 284 -11.78 3.34 -39.21
CA ARG A 284 -11.74 4.11 -40.45
C ARG A 284 -13.17 4.43 -40.91
N PRO A 285 -13.42 5.63 -41.48
CA PRO A 285 -14.68 5.87 -42.18
C PRO A 285 -14.75 4.93 -43.39
N ARG A 286 -15.91 4.30 -43.60
CA ARG A 286 -16.22 3.71 -44.90
C ARG A 286 -16.45 4.85 -45.88
N ILE A 287 -15.73 4.81 -47.00
CA ILE A 287 -16.08 5.48 -48.25
C ILE A 287 -17.27 4.72 -48.85
#